data_AF-A0A812PTV2-F1
#
_entry.id   AF-A0A812PTV2-F1
#
_cell.length_a   1.000
_cell.length_b   1.000
_cell.length_c   1.000
_cell.angle_alpha   90.00
_cell.angle_beta   90.00
_cell.angle_gamma   90.00
#
_symmetry.space_group_name_H-M   'P 1'
#
loop_
_entity.id
_entity.type
_entity.pdbx_description
1 polymer ?
#
loop_
_entity_poly.entity_id
_entity_poly.type
_entity_poly.pdbx_seq_one_letter_code
_entity_poly.pdbx_strand_id
1 'polypeptide(L)'
;MAAGWSRLSSWPCTGADAFLREPMDGVVDMEAQPKVEPVAEKLLAEAVSQSEQEGDCHDCNPCVFFASSMGCLHGVGCRFCHVHPAKKDGPAKRARKQTRDKLKAQVLGLIANQEDMQAQQDELQQMAKNNSFARAFILACLEGHVLAAHAEIPDEDRARILLPGPVPRFK
;
A
#
# COMPACT_ATOMS: atom_id res chain seq x y z
N MET A 1 -7.30 -39.29 -30.35
CA MET A 1 -8.62 -39.15 -29.70
C MET A 1 -8.75 -37.70 -29.29
N ALA A 2 -9.52 -36.93 -30.07
CA ALA A 2 -9.70 -35.50 -29.92
C ALA A 2 -10.93 -35.22 -29.06
N ALA A 3 -10.77 -34.44 -27.99
CA ALA A 3 -11.90 -33.93 -27.22
C ALA A 3 -12.18 -32.50 -27.69
N GLY A 4 -13.28 -32.34 -28.42
CA GLY A 4 -13.81 -31.05 -28.86
C GLY A 4 -14.51 -30.34 -27.71
N TRP A 5 -14.30 -29.03 -27.60
CA TRP A 5 -15.05 -28.18 -26.69
C TRP A 5 -16.07 -27.39 -27.50
N SER A 6 -17.34 -27.73 -27.28
CA SER A 6 -18.48 -27.18 -27.98
C SER A 6 -18.88 -25.80 -27.46
N ARG A 7 -19.39 -25.03 -28.43
CA ARG A 7 -20.07 -23.74 -28.38
C ARG A 7 -21.14 -23.57 -27.30
N LEU A 8 -21.44 -22.27 -27.12
CA LEU A 8 -22.70 -21.60 -26.77
C LEU A 8 -22.82 -21.11 -25.33
N SER A 9 -22.85 -19.78 -25.18
CA SER A 9 -24.01 -19.07 -24.63
C SER A 9 -23.90 -17.59 -24.98
N SER A 10 -24.73 -17.15 -25.93
CA SER A 10 -25.01 -15.75 -26.24
C SER A 10 -25.65 -15.07 -25.04
N TRP A 11 -25.12 -13.93 -24.61
CA TRP A 11 -25.75 -13.09 -23.60
C TRP A 11 -26.55 -11.96 -24.25
N PRO A 12 -27.78 -11.69 -23.79
CA PRO A 12 -28.63 -10.64 -24.33
C PRO A 12 -28.15 -9.24 -23.94
N CYS A 13 -28.18 -8.34 -24.91
CA CYS A 13 -28.06 -6.90 -24.72
C CYS A 13 -29.41 -6.32 -24.30
N THR A 14 -29.58 -5.82 -23.08
CA THR A 14 -30.75 -5.00 -22.71
C THR A 14 -30.46 -4.05 -21.54
N GLY A 15 -30.79 -2.76 -21.75
CA GLY A 15 -30.99 -1.71 -20.73
C GLY A 15 -29.70 -1.01 -20.30
N ALA A 16 -29.36 0.23 -20.68
CA ALA A 16 -30.15 1.45 -20.79
C ALA A 16 -31.04 1.66 -19.56
N ASP A 17 -30.46 2.20 -18.49
CA ASP A 17 -31.20 3.17 -17.68
C ASP A 17 -30.29 4.25 -17.11
N ALA A 18 -30.71 5.47 -17.36
CA ALA A 18 -30.07 6.70 -16.97
C ALA A 18 -30.43 6.98 -15.52
N PHE A 19 -29.44 7.23 -14.66
CA PHE A 19 -29.72 7.81 -13.35
C PHE A 19 -28.93 9.08 -13.12
N LEU A 20 -29.69 10.08 -12.69
CA LEU A 20 -29.45 11.49 -12.74
C LEU A 20 -28.30 11.90 -11.83
N ARG A 21 -27.42 12.73 -12.38
CA ARG A 21 -26.36 13.43 -11.68
C ARG A 21 -26.98 14.68 -11.07
N GLU A 22 -27.22 14.67 -9.76
CA GLU A 22 -27.67 15.87 -9.04
C GLU A 22 -26.49 16.82 -8.83
N PRO A 23 -26.64 18.12 -9.17
CA PRO A 23 -25.70 19.16 -8.78
C PRO A 23 -26.03 19.62 -7.36
N MET A 24 -25.08 19.45 -6.44
CA MET A 24 -25.15 20.08 -5.12
C MET A 24 -24.41 21.43 -5.22
N ASP A 25 -25.14 22.47 -5.62
CA ASP A 25 -24.76 23.86 -5.41
C ASP A 25 -24.98 24.19 -3.93
N GLY A 26 -23.88 24.28 -3.18
CA GLY A 26 -23.85 24.59 -1.76
C GLY A 26 -22.76 25.60 -1.44
N VAL A 27 -22.96 26.85 -1.89
CA VAL A 27 -22.21 28.02 -1.43
C VAL A 27 -22.58 28.30 0.02
N VAL A 28 -21.69 27.94 0.94
CA VAL A 28 -21.66 28.48 2.29
C VAL A 28 -20.56 29.54 2.36
N ASP A 29 -20.98 30.79 2.23
CA ASP A 29 -20.28 31.95 2.74
C ASP A 29 -20.24 31.84 4.28
N MET A 30 -19.05 31.74 4.86
CA MET A 30 -18.87 32.05 6.29
C MET A 30 -17.43 32.53 6.54
N GLU A 31 -17.28 33.84 6.36
CA GLU A 31 -16.41 34.75 7.08
C GLU A 31 -15.91 34.25 8.45
N ALA A 32 -14.58 34.17 8.59
CA ALA A 32 -13.84 34.69 9.74
C ALA A 32 -12.35 34.48 9.48
N GLN A 33 -11.67 35.50 8.93
CA GLN A 33 -10.22 35.50 8.87
C GLN A 33 -9.66 35.87 10.25
N PRO A 34 -8.89 34.98 10.93
CA PRO A 34 -8.07 35.41 12.05
C PRO A 34 -6.89 36.22 11.50
N LYS A 35 -6.80 37.49 11.91
CA LYS A 35 -5.56 38.28 11.84
C LYS A 35 -4.50 37.58 12.68
N VAL A 36 -3.70 36.73 12.06
CA VAL A 36 -2.45 36.23 12.64
C VAL A 36 -1.35 37.23 12.34
N GLU A 37 -0.77 37.77 13.40
CA GLU A 37 0.29 38.77 13.35
C GLU A 37 1.61 38.15 12.82
N PRO A 38 2.40 38.88 12.02
CA PRO A 38 3.60 38.35 11.39
C PRO A 38 4.79 38.40 12.37
N VAL A 39 4.91 37.39 13.22
CA VAL A 39 6.12 37.19 14.04
C VAL A 39 6.84 35.86 13.70
N ALA A 40 6.35 35.14 12.68
CA ALA A 40 6.73 33.77 12.37
C ALA A 40 7.56 33.61 11.08
N GLU A 41 8.44 34.56 10.73
CA GLU A 41 9.29 34.43 9.53
C GLU A 41 10.79 34.33 9.83
N LYS A 42 11.19 34.50 11.09
CA LYS A 42 12.61 34.44 11.50
C LYS A 42 13.04 33.16 12.22
N LEU A 43 12.13 32.21 12.43
CA LEU A 43 12.44 30.90 13.03
C LEU A 43 12.23 29.72 12.07
N LEU A 44 11.81 29.98 10.82
CA LEU A 44 11.63 28.95 9.78
C LEU A 44 12.87 28.71 8.91
N ALA A 45 13.94 29.50 9.07
CA ALA A 45 15.17 29.39 8.28
C ALA A 45 16.27 28.53 8.93
N GLU A 46 16.13 28.12 10.20
CA GLU A 46 17.16 27.39 10.95
C GLU A 46 16.78 25.94 11.35
N ALA A 47 15.65 25.43 10.85
CA ALA A 47 15.31 24.00 10.92
C ALA A 47 15.54 23.25 9.59
N VAL A 48 15.92 23.95 8.52
CA VAL A 48 16.45 23.37 7.27
C VAL A 48 17.97 23.33 7.37
N SER A 49 18.47 22.64 8.38
CA SER A 49 19.88 22.34 8.50
C SER A 49 20.02 20.88 8.91
N GLN A 50 20.43 20.09 7.92
CA GLN A 50 21.11 18.81 8.09
C GLN A 50 20.22 17.61 8.45
N SER A 51 19.55 17.06 7.43
CA SER A 51 19.51 15.60 7.30
C SER A 51 19.83 15.12 5.88
N GLU A 52 20.66 15.88 5.15
CA GLU A 52 21.47 15.34 4.04
C GLU A 52 22.68 14.59 4.62
N GLN A 53 22.41 13.64 5.52
CA GLN A 53 23.37 12.57 5.76
C GLN A 53 23.18 11.57 4.64
N GLU A 54 23.82 11.85 3.51
CA GLU A 54 24.37 10.82 2.61
C GLU A 54 25.50 10.07 3.36
N GLY A 55 25.19 9.59 4.55
CA GLY A 55 25.92 8.50 5.15
C GLY A 55 25.32 7.25 4.56
N ASP A 56 26.14 6.45 3.89
CA ASP A 56 25.88 5.03 3.72
C ASP A 56 25.66 4.43 5.12
N CYS A 57 24.44 4.54 5.62
CA CYS A 57 24.03 3.97 6.89
C CYS A 57 23.82 2.49 6.62
N HIS A 58 24.93 1.76 6.64
CA HIS A 58 24.95 0.31 6.48
C HIS A 58 23.99 -0.38 7.48
N ASP A 59 23.66 0.26 8.59
CA ASP A 59 22.81 -0.24 9.67
C ASP A 59 21.40 0.38 9.75
N CYS A 60 20.97 1.17 8.76
CA CYS A 60 19.60 1.67 8.76
C CYS A 60 18.61 0.51 8.52
N ASN A 61 17.56 0.49 9.35
CA ASN A 61 16.42 -0.43 9.22
C ASN A 61 15.27 0.30 8.50
N PRO A 62 15.01 -0.04 7.22
CA PRO A 62 13.96 0.62 6.44
C PRO A 62 12.57 0.22 6.94
N CYS A 63 11.65 1.18 6.91
CA CYS A 63 10.25 0.98 7.26
C CYS A 63 9.54 0.15 6.19
N VAL A 64 8.95 -0.98 6.58
CA VAL A 64 8.18 -1.85 5.67
C VAL A 64 6.89 -1.19 5.18
N PHE A 65 6.21 -0.44 6.05
CA PHE A 65 4.94 0.21 5.72
C PHE A 65 5.11 1.43 4.82
N PHE A 66 6.26 2.10 4.87
CA PHE A 66 6.55 3.20 3.95
C PHE A 66 6.81 2.70 2.53
N ALA A 67 7.39 1.51 2.40
CA ALA A 67 7.61 0.87 1.10
C ALA A 67 6.33 0.25 0.51
N SER A 68 5.29 0.04 1.33
CA SER A 68 4.00 -0.47 0.87
C SER A 68 3.02 0.67 0.53
N SER A 69 1.97 0.34 -0.22
CA SER A 69 0.90 1.26 -0.59
C SER A 69 0.04 1.73 0.60
N MET A 70 0.07 1.02 1.72
CA MET A 70 -0.69 1.37 2.92
C MET A 70 -0.13 2.61 3.63
N GLY A 71 1.18 2.87 3.48
CA GLY A 71 1.85 3.94 4.21
C GLY A 71 2.06 3.65 5.69
N CYS A 72 2.98 4.38 6.31
CA CYS A 72 3.27 4.27 7.74
C CYS A 72 2.39 5.21 8.56
N LEU A 73 1.69 4.68 9.58
CA LEU A 73 0.79 5.46 10.43
C LEU A 73 1.54 6.37 11.42
N HIS A 74 2.82 6.08 11.69
CA HIS A 74 3.65 6.89 12.58
C HIS A 74 4.13 8.19 11.93
N GLY A 75 4.04 8.32 10.60
CA GLY A 75 4.48 9.50 9.86
C GLY A 75 5.92 9.89 10.19
N VAL A 76 6.13 11.14 10.62
CA VAL A 76 7.45 11.69 11.00
C VAL A 76 7.97 11.11 12.33
N GLY A 77 7.08 10.59 13.18
CA GLY A 77 7.43 9.96 14.46
C GLY A 77 7.88 8.50 14.34
N CYS A 78 8.00 7.97 13.12
CA CYS A 78 8.44 6.59 12.90
C CYS A 78 9.90 6.40 13.32
N ARG A 79 10.18 5.34 14.06
CA ARG A 79 11.55 4.98 14.50
C ARG A 79 12.38 4.29 13.42
N PHE A 80 11.78 4.03 12.25
CA PHE A 80 12.38 3.34 11.11
C PHE A 80 12.64 4.32 9.96
N CYS A 81 13.63 4.03 9.13
CA CYS A 81 13.99 4.95 8.06
C CYS A 81 12.94 4.92 6.92
N HIS A 82 12.51 6.10 6.47
CA HIS A 82 11.65 6.27 5.29
C HIS A 82 12.44 6.61 4.01
N VAL A 83 13.69 7.04 4.15
CA VAL A 83 14.47 7.58 3.02
C VAL A 83 15.01 6.50 2.09
N HIS A 84 15.28 5.30 2.63
CA HIS A 84 15.91 4.26 1.84
C HIS A 84 14.88 3.38 1.14
N PRO A 85 15.00 3.16 -0.19
CA PRO A 85 14.25 2.10 -0.84
C PRO A 85 14.59 0.79 -0.12
N ALA A 86 13.59 -0.07 0.04
CA ALA A 86 13.73 -1.35 0.72
C ALA A 86 15.01 -2.04 0.22
N LYS A 87 16.03 -2.15 1.10
CA LYS A 87 17.29 -2.84 0.79
C LYS A 87 16.92 -4.14 0.10
N LYS A 88 17.45 -4.37 -1.12
CA LYS A 88 17.32 -5.67 -1.79
C LYS A 88 18.06 -6.66 -0.90
N ASP A 89 17.30 -7.35 -0.06
CA ASP A 89 17.85 -8.40 0.77
C ASP A 89 18.56 -9.36 -0.17
N GLY A 90 19.87 -9.56 0.04
CA GLY A 90 20.64 -10.55 -0.71
C GLY A 90 19.99 -11.93 -0.59
N PRO A 91 20.45 -12.94 -1.36
CA PRO A 91 19.82 -14.25 -1.39
C PRO A 91 19.64 -14.82 0.03
N ALA A 92 18.43 -14.67 0.56
CA ALA A 92 18.16 -14.97 1.94
C ALA A 92 18.24 -16.48 2.12
N LYS A 93 18.91 -16.93 3.18
CA LYS A 93 18.88 -18.35 3.55
C LYS A 93 17.43 -18.75 3.75
N ARG A 94 16.96 -19.68 2.91
CA ARG A 94 15.58 -20.14 2.96
C ARG A 94 15.29 -20.76 4.33
N ALA A 95 14.46 -20.10 5.12
CA ALA A 95 14.03 -20.63 6.40
C ALA A 95 13.34 -21.99 6.21
N ARG A 96 13.47 -22.87 7.22
CA ARG A 96 12.80 -24.18 7.22
C ARG A 96 11.29 -24.01 7.07
N LYS A 97 10.62 -25.00 6.47
CA LYS A 97 9.16 -24.97 6.22
C LYS A 97 8.38 -24.65 7.50
N GLN A 98 8.68 -25.34 8.60
CA GLN A 98 8.01 -25.14 9.89
C GLN A 98 8.14 -23.70 10.41
N THR A 99 9.34 -23.11 10.31
CA THR A 99 9.57 -21.71 10.70
C THR A 99 8.77 -20.74 9.83
N ARG A 100 8.71 -20.99 8.52
CA ARG A 100 7.92 -20.18 7.58
C ARG A 100 6.42 -20.26 7.89
N ASP A 101 5.90 -21.46 8.13
CA ASP A 101 4.48 -21.66 8.42
C ASP A 101 4.09 -20.98 9.74
N LYS A 102 4.95 -21.05 10.77
CA LYS A 102 4.76 -20.32 12.03
C LYS A 102 4.76 -18.80 11.83
N LEU A 103 5.73 -18.26 11.08
CA LEU A 103 5.81 -16.83 10.80
C LEU A 103 4.60 -16.34 10.01
N LYS A 104 4.12 -17.11 9.03
CA LYS A 104 2.91 -16.78 8.29
C LYS A 104 1.69 -16.71 9.20
N ALA A 105 1.48 -17.71 10.05
CA ALA A 105 0.37 -17.73 10.99
C ALA A 105 0.41 -16.52 11.94
N GLN A 106 1.60 -16.15 12.44
CA GLN A 106 1.78 -14.97 13.28
C GLN A 106 1.45 -13.67 12.54
N VAL A 107 2.01 -13.46 11.34
CA VAL A 107 1.75 -12.26 10.53
C VAL A 107 0.26 -12.14 10.20
N LEU A 108 -0.38 -13.23 9.76
CA LEU A 108 -1.80 -13.22 9.43
C LEU A 108 -2.67 -12.98 10.66
N GLY A 109 -2.31 -13.53 11.82
CA GLY A 109 -3.01 -13.25 13.09
C GLY A 109 -2.96 -11.77 13.46
N LEU A 110 -1.79 -11.13 13.33
CA LEU A 110 -1.64 -9.70 13.62
C LEU A 110 -2.44 -8.82 12.66
N ILE A 111 -2.49 -9.17 11.37
CA ILE A 111 -3.25 -8.43 10.36
C ILE A 111 -4.77 -8.62 10.55
N ALA A 112 -5.20 -9.80 11.01
CA ALA A 112 -6.62 -10.12 11.18
C ALA A 112 -7.25 -9.43 12.39
N ASN A 113 -6.47 -9.21 13.46
CA ASN A 113 -6.94 -8.43 14.60
C ASN A 113 -7.10 -6.96 14.15
N GLN A 114 -8.11 -6.22 14.63
CA GLN A 114 -8.33 -4.81 14.22
C GLN A 114 -8.22 -3.80 15.37
N GLU A 115 -7.94 -4.26 16.58
CA GLU A 115 -8.16 -3.43 17.77
C GLU A 115 -7.13 -2.27 17.88
N ASP A 116 -5.87 -2.48 17.45
CA ASP A 116 -4.82 -1.45 17.54
C ASP A 116 -3.86 -1.45 16.33
N MET A 117 -4.20 -0.67 15.29
CA MET A 117 -3.40 -0.60 14.06
C MET A 117 -1.95 -0.11 14.30
N GLN A 118 -1.72 0.82 15.23
CA GLN A 118 -0.36 1.32 15.52
C GLN A 118 0.51 0.26 16.19
N ALA A 119 -0.02 -0.43 17.20
CA ALA A 119 0.69 -1.52 17.88
C ALA A 119 1.02 -2.66 16.91
N GLN A 120 0.09 -2.97 16.00
CA GLN A 120 0.31 -3.96 14.93
C GLN A 120 1.42 -3.54 13.97
N GLN A 121 1.47 -2.27 13.57
CA GLN A 121 2.55 -1.78 12.72
C GLN A 121 3.92 -1.96 13.40
N ASP A 122 4.02 -1.62 14.69
CA ASP A 122 5.26 -1.79 15.45
C ASP A 122 5.68 -3.26 15.55
N GLU A 123 4.75 -4.17 15.84
CA GLU A 123 5.04 -5.59 15.94
C GLU A 123 5.45 -6.19 14.58
N LEU A 124 4.74 -5.83 13.50
CA LEU A 124 5.06 -6.26 12.13
C LEU A 124 6.42 -5.73 11.68
N GLN A 125 6.76 -4.48 12.00
CA GLN A 125 8.08 -3.91 11.74
C GLN A 125 9.18 -4.65 12.49
N GLN A 126 8.95 -4.94 13.77
CA GLN A 126 9.92 -5.65 14.59
C GLN A 126 10.16 -7.07 14.05
N MET A 127 9.11 -7.77 13.59
CA MET A 127 9.26 -9.06 12.92
C MET A 127 10.03 -8.95 11.61
N ALA A 128 9.75 -7.93 10.80
CA ALA A 128 10.45 -7.71 9.52
C ALA A 128 11.94 -7.42 9.72
N LYS A 129 12.30 -6.65 10.75
CA LYS A 129 13.69 -6.37 11.14
C LYS A 129 14.46 -7.65 11.48
N ASN A 130 13.81 -8.58 12.17
CA ASN A 130 14.46 -9.81 12.64
C ASN A 130 14.45 -10.94 11.59
N ASN A 131 13.60 -10.85 10.57
CA ASN A 131 13.40 -11.94 9.62
C ASN A 131 13.08 -11.44 8.21
N SER A 132 14.01 -11.67 7.27
CA SER A 132 13.83 -11.27 5.86
C SER A 132 12.66 -11.97 5.16
N PHE A 133 12.34 -13.22 5.55
CA PHE A 133 11.14 -13.89 5.03
C PHE A 133 9.85 -13.24 5.56
N ALA A 134 9.81 -12.87 6.84
CA ALA A 134 8.65 -12.16 7.40
C ALA A 134 8.46 -10.82 6.69
N ARG A 135 9.54 -10.05 6.47
CA ARG A 135 9.51 -8.79 5.73
C ARG A 135 8.89 -8.93 4.33
N ALA A 136 9.41 -9.87 3.54
CA ALA A 136 8.89 -10.12 2.19
C ALA A 136 7.42 -10.58 2.20
N PHE A 137 7.04 -11.39 3.18
CA PHE A 137 5.66 -11.85 3.33
C PHE A 137 4.71 -10.71 3.74
N ILE A 138 5.14 -9.82 4.65
CA ILE A 138 4.36 -8.65 5.07
C ILE A 138 4.14 -7.72 3.88
N LEU A 139 5.18 -7.39 3.11
CA LEU A 139 5.03 -6.59 1.88
C LEU A 139 4.02 -7.22 0.92
N ALA A 140 4.14 -8.52 0.66
CA ALA A 140 3.21 -9.24 -0.20
C ALA A 140 1.77 -9.23 0.35
N CYS A 141 1.59 -9.31 1.67
CA CYS A 141 0.27 -9.18 2.29
C CYS A 141 -0.28 -7.75 2.11
N LEU A 142 0.52 -6.72 2.36
CA LEU A 142 0.06 -5.33 2.25
C LEU A 142 -0.26 -4.94 0.80
N GLU A 143 0.56 -5.37 -0.16
CA GLU A 143 0.31 -5.18 -1.60
C GLU A 143 -0.87 -6.04 -2.09
N GLY A 144 -0.97 -7.27 -1.60
CA GLY A 144 -2.04 -8.21 -1.96
C GLY A 144 -3.40 -7.84 -1.34
N HIS A 145 -3.43 -7.23 -0.16
CA HIS A 145 -4.64 -6.70 0.44
C HIS A 145 -5.23 -5.54 -0.36
N VAL A 146 -4.41 -4.77 -1.08
CA VAL A 146 -4.93 -3.79 -2.04
C VAL A 146 -5.64 -4.51 -3.19
N LEU A 147 -5.11 -5.62 -3.71
CA LEU A 147 -5.79 -6.40 -4.75
C LEU A 147 -7.05 -7.13 -4.26
N ALA A 148 -7.09 -7.56 -2.99
CA ALA A 148 -8.29 -8.17 -2.39
C ALA A 148 -9.37 -7.12 -2.03
N ALA A 149 -8.98 -5.92 -1.58
CA ALA A 149 -9.91 -4.81 -1.39
C ALA A 149 -10.48 -4.27 -2.72
N HIS A 150 -9.72 -4.39 -3.82
CA HIS A 150 -10.25 -4.19 -5.17
C HIS A 150 -11.07 -5.38 -5.70
N ALA A 151 -11.09 -6.53 -5.02
CA ALA A 151 -11.95 -7.67 -5.37
C ALA A 151 -13.37 -7.55 -4.78
N GLU A 152 -13.60 -6.56 -3.91
CA GLU A 152 -14.95 -6.11 -3.53
C GLU A 152 -15.49 -5.04 -4.50
N ILE A 153 -14.76 -4.73 -5.58
CA ILE A 153 -15.41 -4.12 -6.74
C ILE A 153 -16.30 -5.23 -7.31
N PRO A 154 -17.64 -5.06 -7.33
CA PRO A 154 -18.53 -6.03 -7.95
C PRO A 154 -18.03 -6.33 -9.36
N ASP A 155 -18.20 -7.58 -9.80
CA ASP A 155 -17.61 -8.18 -11.01
C ASP A 155 -17.78 -7.35 -12.30
N GLU A 156 -18.67 -6.36 -12.26
CA GLU A 156 -19.05 -5.47 -13.36
C GLU A 156 -17.95 -4.49 -13.79
N ASP A 157 -17.06 -4.06 -12.89
CA ASP A 157 -15.99 -3.08 -13.22
C ASP A 157 -14.60 -3.72 -13.42
N ARG A 158 -14.41 -4.98 -13.03
CA ARG A 158 -13.14 -5.71 -13.17
C ARG A 158 -12.76 -6.00 -14.62
N ALA A 159 -13.76 -6.07 -15.52
CA ALA A 159 -13.56 -6.30 -16.95
C ALA A 159 -12.94 -5.11 -17.71
N ARG A 160 -12.93 -3.90 -17.13
CA ARG A 160 -12.40 -2.70 -17.82
C ARG A 160 -10.89 -2.50 -17.69
N ILE A 161 -10.25 -3.05 -16.67
CA ILE A 161 -8.85 -2.75 -16.33
C ILE A 161 -7.86 -3.79 -16.89
N LEU A 162 -8.33 -5.00 -17.24
CA LEU A 162 -7.46 -6.14 -17.59
C LEU A 162 -7.43 -6.51 -19.08
N LEU A 163 -7.91 -5.66 -19.99
CA LEU A 163 -7.65 -5.90 -21.42
C LEU A 163 -6.22 -5.45 -21.74
N PRO A 164 -5.27 -6.36 -22.01
CA PRO A 164 -3.96 -5.97 -22.50
C PRO A 164 -4.15 -5.21 -23.80
N GLY A 165 -3.72 -3.94 -23.82
CA GLY A 165 -3.67 -3.16 -25.04
C GLY A 165 -2.89 -3.92 -26.13
N PRO A 166 -3.26 -3.77 -27.41
CA PRO A 166 -2.62 -4.49 -28.50
C PRO A 166 -1.12 -4.24 -28.49
N VAL A 167 -0.33 -5.30 -28.29
CA VAL A 167 1.13 -5.22 -28.39
C VAL A 167 1.51 -4.84 -29.83
N PRO A 168 2.26 -3.73 -30.04
CA PRO A 168 2.67 -3.35 -31.38
C PRO A 168 3.60 -4.41 -31.97
N ARG A 169 3.19 -4.98 -33.11
CA ARG A 169 4.06 -5.83 -33.95
C ARG A 169 5.01 -4.92 -34.72
N PHE A 170 6.28 -4.90 -34.32
CA PHE A 170 7.34 -4.32 -35.14
C PHE A 170 7.60 -5.25 -36.34
N LYS A 171 7.55 -4.67 -37.54
CA LYS A 171 7.85 -5.34 -38.82
C LYS A 171 9.33 -5.24 -39.15
#